data_AF-A0A946U8Y6-F1
#
_entry.id   AF-A0A946U8Y6-F1
#
_cell.length_a   1.000
_cell.length_b   1.000
_cell.length_c   1.000
_cell.angle_alpha   90.00
_cell.angle_beta   90.00
_cell.angle_gamma   90.00
#
_symmetry.space_group_name_H-M   'P 1'
#
loop_
_entity.id
_entity.type
_entity.pdbx_description
1 polymer ?
#
loop_
_entity_poly.entity_id
_entity_poly.type
_entity_poly.pdbx_seq_one_letter_code
_entity_poly.pdbx_strand_id
1 'polypeptide(L)' 'LAMRWIIDAARRRGEKSMPNRLAGELLDAVEQRGTAVKKREDTHRMAEANKAFAHYRW' A
#
# COMPACT_ATOMS: atom_id res chain seq x y z
N LEU A 1 -4.60 -7.63 -3.77
CA LEU A 1 -3.38 -7.00 -3.21
C LEU A 1 -3.70 -5.80 -2.31
N ALA A 2 -4.56 -4.88 -2.76
CA ALA A 2 -4.91 -3.65 -2.02
C ALA A 2 -5.35 -3.88 -0.57
N MET A 3 -6.35 -4.74 -0.32
CA MET A 3 -6.81 -5.03 1.05
C MET A 3 -5.70 -5.59 1.96
N ARG A 4 -4.81 -6.42 1.41
CA ARG A 4 -3.68 -6.96 2.16
C ARG A 4 -2.69 -5.87 2.56
N TRP A 5 -2.43 -4.90 1.67
CA TRP A 5 -1.55 -3.77 2.00
C TRP A 5 -2.16 -2.83 3.05
N ILE A 6 -3.48 -2.61 3.01
CA ILE A 6 -4.17 -1.82 4.03
C ILE A 6 -4.08 -2.51 5.40
N ILE A 7 -4.32 -3.82 5.46
CA ILE A 7 -4.21 -4.60 6.71
C ILE A 7 -2.78 -4.61 7.25
N ASP A 8 -1.77 -4.83 6.38
CA ASP A 8 -0.36 -4.82 6.78
C ASP A 8 0.09 -3.44 7.27
N ALA A 9 -0.38 -2.36 6.64
CA ALA A 9 -0.09 -0.99 7.04
C ALA A 9 -0.77 -0.64 8.37
N ALA A 10 -2.07 -0.98 8.52
CA ALA A 10 -2.81 -0.79 9.77
C ALA A 10 -2.16 -1.55 10.94
N ARG A 11 -1.66 -2.78 10.72
CA ARG A 11 -0.95 -3.56 11.75
C ARG A 11 0.32 -2.88 12.27
N ARG A 12 1.02 -2.12 11.42
CA ARG A 12 2.26 -1.42 11.78
C ARG A 12 2.01 -0.10 12.52
N ARG A 13 0.76 0.40 12.57
CA ARG A 13 0.41 1.58 13.36
C ARG A 13 0.46 1.26 14.85
N GLY A 14 0.91 2.24 15.65
CA GLY A 14 1.07 2.12 17.12
C GLY A 14 -0.19 2.40 17.95
N GLU A 15 -1.39 2.44 17.35
CA GLU A 15 -2.61 2.76 18.10
C GLU A 15 -3.12 1.57 18.94
N LYS A 16 -3.93 1.88 19.96
CA LYS A 16 -4.40 0.92 20.98
C LYS A 16 -5.24 -0.26 20.44
N SER A 17 -6.04 -0.08 19.39
CA SER A 17 -6.98 -1.11 18.92
C SER A 17 -6.92 -1.31 17.41
N MET A 18 -7.13 -2.54 16.92
CA MET A 18 -7.16 -2.81 15.47
C MET A 18 -8.26 -2.03 14.72
N PRO A 19 -9.48 -1.85 15.26
CA PRO A 19 -10.51 -1.03 14.60
C PRO A 19 -10.06 0.41 14.37
N ASN A 20 -9.40 1.03 15.37
CA ASN A 20 -8.90 2.40 15.24
C ASN A 20 -7.80 2.49 14.19
N ARG A 21 -6.87 1.51 14.19
CA ARG A 21 -5.78 1.43 13.19
C ARG A 21 -6.32 1.28 11.78
N LEU A 22 -7.38 0.49 11.60
CA LEU A 22 -8.00 0.28 10.30
C LEU A 22 -8.75 1.52 9.82
N ALA A 23 -9.48 2.18 10.72
CA ALA A 23 -10.19 3.43 10.41
C ALA A 23 -9.22 4.55 10.03
N GLY A 24 -8.12 4.70 10.78
CA GLY A 24 -7.07 5.67 10.48
C GLY A 24 -6.42 5.40 9.13
N GLU A 25 -6.08 4.15 8.82
CA GLU A 25 -5.46 3.82 7.53
C GLU A 25 -6.43 3.91 6.35
N LEU A 26 -7.73 3.70 6.57
CA LEU A 26 -8.78 3.94 5.57
C LEU A 26 -8.93 5.44 5.28
N LEU A 27 -8.95 6.28 6.32
CA LEU A 27 -8.96 7.74 6.18
C LEU A 27 -7.75 8.24 5.41
N ASP A 28 -6.55 7.80 5.81
CA ASP A 28 -5.31 8.17 5.13
C ASP A 28 -5.31 7.69 3.68
N ALA A 29 -5.79 6.47 3.40
CA ALA A 29 -5.88 5.95 2.04
C ALA A 29 -6.83 6.76 1.14
N VAL A 30 -7.93 7.29 1.69
CA VAL A 30 -8.86 8.19 0.98
C VAL A 30 -8.18 9.52 0.64
N GLU A 31 -7.36 10.05 1.54
CA GLU A 31 -6.54 11.24 1.29
C GLU A 31 -5.31 10.98 0.37
N GLN A 32 -5.20 9.78 -0.22
CA GLN A 32 -4.02 9.32 -0.96
C GLN A 32 -2.72 9.40 -0.15
N ARG A 33 -2.82 9.24 1.16
CA ARG A 33 -1.73 9.24 2.12
C ARG A 33 -1.61 7.86 2.77
N GLY A 34 -0.58 7.70 3.59
CA GLY A 34 -0.35 6.48 4.33
C GLY A 34 0.51 5.45 3.62
N THR A 35 0.84 4.41 4.37
CA THR A 35 1.90 3.46 4.01
C THR A 35 1.47 2.54 2.88
N ALA A 36 0.18 2.21 2.83
CA ALA A 36 -0.42 1.38 1.79
C ALA A 36 -0.41 2.07 0.42
N VAL A 37 -0.67 3.39 0.36
CA VAL A 37 -0.68 4.16 -0.89
C VAL A 37 0.73 4.34 -1.43
N LYS A 38 1.69 4.67 -0.56
CA LYS A 38 3.11 4.76 -0.95
C LYS A 38 3.62 3.45 -1.57
N LYS A 39 3.26 2.30 -0.97
CA LYS A 39 3.63 0.99 -1.51
C LYS A 39 3.04 0.71 -2.89
N ARG A 40 1.83 1.19 -3.16
CA ARG A 40 1.22 1.12 -4.49
C ARG A 40 2.01 1.94 -5.51
N GLU A 41 2.37 3.17 -5.16
CA GLU A 41 3.13 4.05 -6.04
C GLU A 41 4.54 3.52 -6.33
N ASP A 42 5.24 3.03 -5.30
CA ASP A 42 6.57 2.45 -5.46
C ASP A 42 6.52 1.21 -6.37
N THR A 43 5.47 0.39 -6.24
CA THR A 43 5.25 -0.77 -7.12
C THR A 43 4.98 -0.33 -8.56
N HIS A 44 4.17 0.72 -8.77
CA HIS A 44 3.90 1.26 -10.10
C HIS A 44 5.17 1.86 -10.74
N ARG A 45 5.93 2.68 -10.01
CA ARG A 45 7.20 3.24 -10.49
C ARG A 45 8.20 2.14 -10.82
N MET A 46 8.30 1.11 -9.98
CA MET A 46 9.18 -0.01 -10.24
C MET A 46 8.73 -0.84 -11.44
N ALA A 47 7.42 -0.99 -11.67
CA ALA A 47 6.89 -1.63 -12.87
C ALA A 47 7.20 -0.81 -14.14
N GLU A 48 7.10 0.51 -14.09
CA GLU A 48 7.50 1.38 -15.20
C GLU A 48 9.00 1.32 -15.48
N ALA A 49 9.83 1.34 -14.44
CA ALA A 49 11.28 1.21 -14.57
C ALA A 49 11.70 -0.15 -15.18
N ASN A 50 10.97 -1.23 -14.85
CA ASN A 50 11.23 -2.57 -15.36
C ASN A 50 10.44 -2.89 -16.64
N LYS A 51 9.81 -1.89 -17.28
CA LYS A 51 9.03 -2.10 -18.51
C LYS A 51 9.84 -2.73 -19.62
N ALA A 52 11.15 -2.46 -19.69
CA ALA A 52 12.08 -3.08 -20.64
C ALA A 52 12.20 -4.61 -20.48
N PHE A 53 11.90 -5.15 -19.30
CA PHE A 53 11.92 -6.59 -19.02
C PHE A 53 10.55 -7.26 -19.21
N ALA A 54 9.50 -6.51 -19.57
CA ALA A 54 8.16 -7.05 -19.81
C ALA A 54 8.10 -8.07 -20.97
N HIS A 55 9.11 -8.07 -21.83
CA HIS A 55 9.25 -8.99 -22.97
C HIS A 55 9.78 -10.38 -22.57
N TYR A 56 10.43 -10.50 -21.40
CA TYR A 56 10.77 -11.80 -20.82
C TYR A 56 9.50 -12.41 -20.23
N ARG A 57 8.70 -13.01 -21.09
CA ARG A 57 7.45 -13.63 -20.69
C ARG A 57 7.73 -15.04 -20.17
N TRP A 58 7.42 -15.24 -18.89
CA TRP A 58 7.13 -16.55 -18.30
C TRP A 58 5.62 -16.82 -18.41
#